data_AF-A0AAE9HWU0-F1
#
_entry.id   AF-A0AAE9HWU0-F1
#
_cell.length_a   1.000
_cell.length_b   1.000
_cell.length_c   1.000
_cell.angle_alpha   90.00
_cell.angle_beta   90.00
_cell.angle_gamma   90.00
#
_symmetry.space_group_name_H-M   'P 1'
#
loop_
_entity.id
_entity.type
_entity.pdbx_description
1 polymer ?
#
loop_
_entity_poly.entity_id
_entity_poly.type
_entity_poly.pdbx_seq_one_letter_code
_entity_poly.pdbx_strand_id
1 'polypeptide(L)'
;MNMQKWVKAVNTLGITAAIIMIYWVFVFLLVEVLGLKIFQQRITDMFGFSIIGILAVMAAALMLNIMLNLTRIAERGGAAEPVASNKKSVWLFALSFPVLAALLFGGNHLSTLKKRDRLLTDAAYIVKNQQPVSGYRFDFAHLQTLLRYLKQAEDKVSDADIHVAWIAPDTINGHPVYLTIGKRSYLDDAVFSRAAADSFQVVLSNEEKTKHTVEKSDYHRRFPEKEQQYLDKVFAENGRDIRFNSRNGNYELFYPYQINGKTIGVLWFTDSDYYGKLGFTSK
;
A
#
# COMPACT_ATOMS: atom_id res chain seq x y z
N MET A 1 28.23 -46.49 13.77
CA MET A 1 27.50 -45.41 13.06
C MET A 1 28.45 -44.81 12.02
N ASN A 2 28.03 -44.56 10.77
CA ASN A 2 28.98 -44.11 9.73
C ASN A 2 29.22 -42.59 9.84
N MET A 3 30.27 -42.19 10.56
CA MET A 3 30.64 -40.79 10.84
C MET A 3 30.76 -39.94 9.56
N GLN A 4 31.22 -40.54 8.45
CA GLN A 4 31.34 -39.84 7.16
C GLN A 4 29.98 -39.43 6.59
N LYS A 5 28.92 -40.21 6.80
CA LYS A 5 27.56 -39.86 6.34
C LYS A 5 27.00 -38.66 7.12
N TRP A 6 27.28 -38.58 8.42
CA TRP A 6 26.86 -37.46 9.27
C TRP A 6 27.58 -36.16 8.92
N VAL A 7 28.91 -36.20 8.71
CA VAL A 7 29.68 -35.03 8.24
C VAL A 7 29.13 -34.49 6.92
N LYS A 8 28.84 -35.37 5.95
CA LYS A 8 28.24 -34.96 4.66
C LYS A 8 26.85 -34.33 4.84
N ALA A 9 26.02 -34.87 5.72
CA ALA A 9 24.67 -34.34 5.99
C ALA A 9 24.73 -32.93 6.61
N VAL A 10 25.53 -32.73 7.64
CA VAL A 10 25.69 -31.43 8.32
C VAL A 10 26.28 -30.38 7.37
N ASN A 11 27.28 -30.76 6.57
CA ASN A 11 27.85 -29.85 5.58
C ASN A 11 26.84 -29.45 4.49
N THR A 12 26.03 -30.41 4.02
CA THR A 12 24.96 -30.14 3.05
C THR A 12 23.90 -29.21 3.64
N LEU A 13 23.51 -29.41 4.90
CA LEU A 13 22.57 -28.54 5.61
C LEU A 13 23.10 -27.11 5.72
N GLY A 14 24.37 -26.94 6.10
CA GLY A 14 25.02 -25.63 6.18
C GLY A 14 25.06 -24.90 4.84
N ILE A 15 25.47 -25.60 3.77
CA ILE A 15 25.47 -25.04 2.40
C ILE A 15 24.06 -24.66 1.95
N THR A 16 23.07 -25.52 2.22
CA THR A 16 21.68 -25.27 1.86
C THR A 16 21.13 -24.05 2.59
N ALA A 17 21.39 -23.92 3.89
CA ALA A 17 20.99 -22.76 4.68
C ALA A 17 21.63 -21.46 4.17
N ALA A 18 22.93 -21.50 3.81
CA ALA A 18 23.60 -20.36 3.20
C ALA A 18 22.99 -19.96 1.85
N ILE A 19 22.66 -20.92 0.99
CA ILE A 19 21.98 -20.68 -0.29
C ILE A 19 20.60 -20.05 -0.07
N ILE A 20 19.82 -20.58 0.87
CA ILE A 20 18.51 -20.01 1.25
C ILE A 20 18.69 -18.56 1.73
N MET A 21 19.71 -18.28 2.55
CA MET A 21 20.00 -16.93 3.03
C MET A 21 20.31 -15.96 1.89
N ILE A 22 21.04 -16.40 0.85
CA ILE A 22 21.32 -15.55 -0.32
C ILE A 22 20.02 -15.23 -1.08
N TYR A 23 19.18 -16.22 -1.37
CA TYR A 23 17.87 -15.97 -1.99
C TYR A 23 17.01 -15.06 -1.13
N TRP A 24 17.07 -15.26 0.18
CA TRP A 24 16.30 -14.47 1.14
C TRP A 24 16.69 -13.00 1.08
N VAL A 25 17.99 -12.70 1.19
CA VAL A 25 18.52 -11.34 1.08
C VAL A 25 18.16 -10.73 -0.27
N PHE A 26 18.25 -11.50 -1.34
CA PHE A 26 17.88 -11.03 -2.67
C PHE A 26 16.40 -10.66 -2.79
N VAL A 27 15.47 -11.53 -2.35
CA VAL A 27 14.03 -11.23 -2.35
C VAL A 27 13.73 -10.01 -1.49
N PHE A 28 14.34 -9.95 -0.31
CA PHE A 28 14.17 -8.82 0.61
C PHE A 28 14.62 -7.51 -0.01
N LEU A 29 15.80 -7.48 -0.65
CA LEU A 29 16.29 -6.30 -1.36
C LEU A 29 15.34 -5.89 -2.48
N LEU A 30 14.84 -6.84 -3.28
CA LEU A 30 13.87 -6.52 -4.34
C LEU A 30 12.59 -5.91 -3.75
N VAL A 31 12.06 -6.49 -2.69
CA VAL A 31 10.81 -6.05 -2.06
C VAL A 31 10.96 -4.67 -1.41
N GLU A 32 12.03 -4.43 -0.66
CA GLU A 32 12.24 -3.16 0.06
C GLU A 32 12.75 -2.05 -0.85
N VAL A 33 13.78 -2.31 -1.67
CA VAL A 33 14.40 -1.26 -2.50
C VAL A 33 13.51 -0.88 -3.68
N LEU A 34 12.84 -1.86 -4.29
CA LEU A 34 11.98 -1.63 -5.45
C LEU A 34 10.51 -1.48 -5.06
N GLY A 35 10.19 -1.60 -3.77
CA GLY A 35 8.84 -1.40 -3.25
C GLY A 35 7.82 -2.42 -3.77
N LEU A 36 8.22 -3.66 -4.05
CA LEU A 36 7.32 -4.70 -4.58
C LEU A 36 6.36 -5.16 -3.47
N LYS A 37 5.08 -4.82 -3.58
CA LYS A 37 4.05 -5.13 -2.57
C LYS A 37 3.32 -6.42 -2.92
N ILE A 38 4.05 -7.53 -2.84
CA ILE A 38 3.56 -8.86 -3.21
C ILE A 38 2.96 -9.58 -2.00
N PHE A 39 3.49 -9.30 -0.80
CA PHE A 39 3.11 -9.97 0.43
C PHE A 39 2.21 -9.07 1.29
N GLN A 40 1.30 -9.67 2.06
CA GLN A 40 0.58 -8.94 3.11
C GLN A 40 1.50 -8.73 4.33
N GLN A 41 1.17 -7.78 5.21
CA GLN A 41 1.99 -7.44 6.38
C GLN A 41 2.38 -8.67 7.22
N ARG A 42 1.42 -9.55 7.51
CA ARG A 42 1.65 -10.79 8.28
C ARG A 42 2.69 -11.71 7.64
N ILE A 43 2.71 -11.79 6.31
CA ILE A 43 3.69 -12.61 5.59
C ILE A 43 5.06 -11.96 5.69
N THR A 44 5.14 -10.63 5.62
CA THR A 44 6.40 -9.87 5.75
C THR A 44 7.03 -10.04 7.14
N ASP A 45 6.22 -10.03 8.20
CA ASP A 45 6.71 -10.25 9.58
C ASP A 45 7.24 -11.68 9.76
N MET A 46 6.47 -12.69 9.30
CA MET A 46 6.95 -14.07 9.27
C MET A 46 8.22 -14.21 8.42
N PHE A 47 8.32 -13.44 7.34
CA PHE A 47 9.51 -13.35 6.50
C PHE A 47 10.69 -12.88 7.35
N GLY A 48 10.57 -11.75 8.06
CA GLY A 48 11.64 -11.21 8.93
C GLY A 48 12.09 -12.19 10.01
N PHE A 49 11.16 -12.88 10.67
CA PHE A 49 11.50 -13.90 11.68
C PHE A 49 12.25 -15.10 11.10
N SER A 50 12.02 -15.45 9.83
CA SER A 50 12.73 -16.55 9.18
C SER A 50 14.24 -16.32 9.07
N ILE A 51 14.72 -15.07 9.06
CA ILE A 51 16.16 -14.76 9.10
C ILE A 51 16.81 -15.36 10.35
N ILE A 52 16.19 -15.15 11.51
CA ILE A 52 16.70 -15.65 12.80
C ILE A 52 16.74 -17.17 12.78
N GLY A 53 15.70 -17.81 12.24
CA GLY A 53 15.64 -19.26 12.07
C GLY A 53 16.76 -19.80 11.17
N ILE A 54 17.00 -19.16 10.02
CA ILE A 54 18.08 -19.54 9.09
C ILE A 54 19.45 -19.38 9.75
N LEU A 55 19.69 -18.26 10.45
CA LEU A 55 20.94 -18.03 11.19
C LEU A 55 21.17 -19.06 12.30
N ALA A 56 20.12 -19.43 13.04
CA ALA A 56 20.20 -20.47 14.06
C ALA A 56 20.56 -21.84 13.46
N VAL A 57 19.95 -22.22 12.33
CA VAL A 57 20.29 -23.45 11.60
C VAL A 57 21.72 -23.42 11.08
N MET A 58 22.18 -22.29 10.53
CA MET A 58 23.57 -22.12 10.10
C MET A 58 24.57 -22.27 11.25
N ALA A 59 24.29 -21.65 12.41
CA ALA A 59 25.13 -21.74 13.59
C ALA A 59 25.20 -23.17 14.13
N ALA A 60 24.05 -23.87 14.21
CA ALA A 60 23.99 -25.27 14.60
C ALA A 60 24.78 -26.17 13.63
N ALA A 61 24.62 -25.97 12.33
CA ALA A 61 25.36 -26.71 11.31
C ALA A 61 26.87 -26.45 11.40
N LEU A 62 27.31 -25.22 11.65
CA LEU A 62 28.71 -24.87 11.86
C LEU A 62 29.30 -25.57 13.09
N MET A 63 28.62 -25.49 14.24
CA MET A 63 29.05 -26.15 15.48
C MET A 63 29.20 -27.66 15.30
N LEU A 64 28.21 -28.31 14.67
CA LEU A 64 28.26 -29.74 14.37
C LEU A 64 29.35 -30.08 13.37
N ASN A 65 29.59 -29.25 12.35
CA ASN A 65 30.67 -29.45 11.39
C ASN A 65 32.05 -29.39 12.07
N ILE A 66 32.25 -28.44 12.99
CA ILE A 66 33.50 -28.33 13.76
C ILE A 66 33.68 -29.56 14.65
N MET A 67 32.65 -29.92 15.43
CA MET A 67 32.69 -31.06 16.34
C MET A 67 32.98 -32.37 15.60
N LEU A 68 32.24 -32.66 14.53
CA LEU A 68 32.42 -33.89 13.75
C LEU A 68 33.77 -33.93 13.03
N ASN A 69 34.29 -32.78 12.58
CA ASN A 69 35.61 -32.73 11.93
C ASN A 69 36.75 -32.92 12.95
N LEU A 70 36.64 -32.39 14.17
CA LEU A 70 37.58 -32.65 15.27
C LEU A 70 37.54 -34.13 15.70
N THR A 71 36.36 -34.72 15.87
CA THR A 71 36.21 -36.15 16.16
C THR A 71 36.83 -37.01 15.05
N ARG A 72 36.64 -36.64 13.78
CA ARG A 72 37.25 -37.34 12.65
C ARG A 72 38.77 -37.24 12.65
N ILE A 73 39.35 -36.06 12.91
CA ILE A 73 40.81 -35.85 12.99
C ILE A 73 41.40 -36.65 14.16
N ALA A 74 40.70 -36.73 15.29
CA ALA A 74 41.10 -37.54 16.44
C ALA A 74 41.04 -39.05 16.16
N GLU A 75 40.12 -39.50 15.29
CA GLU A 75 39.90 -40.93 14.99
C GLU A 75 40.73 -41.48 13.82
N ARG A 76 41.09 -40.67 12.80
CA ARG A 76 42.00 -41.04 11.69
C ARG A 76 42.29 -39.84 10.77
N GLY A 77 43.58 -39.61 10.47
CA GLY A 77 44.01 -38.64 9.46
C GLY A 77 43.49 -39.00 8.07
N GLY A 78 42.55 -38.22 7.55
CA GLY A 78 41.96 -38.42 6.22
C GLY A 78 42.08 -37.16 5.36
N ALA A 79 42.72 -37.30 4.20
CA ALA A 79 42.86 -36.26 3.20
C ALA A 79 41.49 -35.81 2.66
N ALA A 80 41.36 -34.51 2.36
CA ALA A 80 40.16 -33.95 1.74
C ALA A 80 40.05 -34.41 0.28
N GLU A 81 38.91 -34.97 -0.11
CA GLU A 81 38.66 -35.29 -1.52
C GLU A 81 38.45 -34.00 -2.35
N PRO A 82 38.96 -33.95 -3.59
CA PRO A 82 38.78 -32.81 -4.48
C PRO A 82 37.30 -32.63 -4.85
N VAL A 83 36.78 -31.41 -4.67
CA VAL A 83 35.42 -31.06 -5.05
C VAL A 83 35.36 -30.90 -6.57
N ALA A 84 34.66 -31.82 -7.25
CA ALA A 84 34.41 -31.69 -8.69
C ALA A 84 33.52 -30.47 -8.96
N SER A 85 34.04 -29.53 -9.77
CA SER A 85 33.31 -28.33 -10.19
C SER A 85 32.20 -28.69 -11.19
N ASN A 86 30.94 -28.56 -10.77
CA ASN A 86 29.80 -28.74 -11.66
C ASN A 86 29.32 -27.40 -12.22
N LYS A 87 29.94 -26.95 -13.33
CA LYS A 87 29.62 -25.69 -14.00
C LYS A 87 28.13 -25.52 -14.35
N LYS A 88 27.39 -26.61 -14.59
CA LYS A 88 25.94 -26.57 -14.87
C LYS A 88 25.13 -26.14 -13.64
N SER A 89 25.51 -26.60 -12.45
CA SER A 89 24.83 -26.23 -11.20
C SER A 89 25.01 -24.73 -10.89
N VAL A 90 26.20 -24.19 -11.16
CA VAL A 90 26.48 -22.76 -10.99
C VAL A 90 25.60 -21.92 -11.92
N TRP A 91 25.47 -22.32 -13.19
CA TRP A 91 24.59 -21.64 -14.14
C TRP A 91 23.11 -21.72 -13.74
N LEU A 92 22.65 -22.88 -13.26
CA LEU A 92 21.26 -23.05 -12.80
C LEU A 92 20.97 -22.13 -11.60
N PHE A 93 21.90 -22.05 -10.66
CA PHE A 93 21.82 -21.14 -9.52
C PHE A 93 21.87 -19.67 -9.93
N ALA A 94 22.67 -19.30 -10.93
CA ALA A 94 22.70 -17.92 -11.41
C ALA A 94 21.40 -17.53 -12.14
N LEU A 95 20.83 -18.44 -12.92
CA LEU A 95 19.63 -18.19 -13.73
C LEU A 95 18.34 -18.09 -12.90
N SER A 96 18.31 -18.72 -11.72
CA SER A 96 17.15 -18.64 -10.83
C SER A 96 16.88 -17.22 -10.32
N PHE A 97 17.89 -16.35 -10.19
CA PHE A 97 17.73 -14.97 -9.72
C PHE A 97 16.86 -14.14 -10.69
N PRO A 98 17.19 -14.06 -12.00
CA PRO A 98 16.31 -13.42 -12.99
C PRO A 98 14.89 -14.00 -13.02
N VAL A 99 14.75 -15.32 -12.92
CA VAL A 99 13.42 -15.98 -12.93
C VAL A 99 12.60 -15.57 -11.70
N LEU A 100 13.22 -15.60 -10.52
CA LEU A 100 12.57 -15.18 -9.28
C LEU A 100 12.18 -13.70 -9.33
N ALA A 101 13.06 -12.84 -9.83
CA ALA A 101 12.76 -11.43 -10.04
C ALA A 101 11.55 -11.26 -10.97
N ALA A 102 11.55 -11.91 -12.13
CA ALA A 102 10.44 -11.85 -13.09
C ALA A 102 9.10 -12.27 -12.46
N LEU A 103 9.10 -13.33 -11.64
CA LEU A 103 7.91 -13.78 -10.91
C LEU A 103 7.43 -12.74 -9.89
N LEU A 104 8.34 -12.14 -9.13
CA LEU A 104 8.00 -11.12 -8.13
C LEU A 104 7.42 -9.86 -8.79
N PHE A 105 8.10 -9.34 -9.82
CA PHE A 105 7.61 -8.20 -10.60
C PHE A 105 6.26 -8.49 -11.25
N GLY A 106 6.09 -9.68 -11.84
CA GLY A 106 4.84 -10.13 -12.42
C GLY A 106 3.72 -10.18 -11.39
N GLY A 107 3.99 -10.74 -10.21
CA GLY A 107 3.04 -10.77 -9.09
C GLY A 107 2.62 -9.37 -8.65
N ASN A 108 3.57 -8.45 -8.47
CA ASN A 108 3.28 -7.05 -8.10
C ASN A 108 2.40 -6.34 -9.15
N HIS A 109 2.72 -6.54 -10.43
CA HIS A 109 1.95 -5.97 -11.53
C HIS A 109 0.51 -6.52 -11.57
N LEU A 110 0.33 -7.82 -11.45
CA LEU A 110 -0.99 -8.46 -11.41
C LEU A 110 -1.81 -7.99 -10.20
N SER A 111 -1.19 -7.90 -9.02
CA SER A 111 -1.86 -7.36 -7.81
C SER A 111 -2.32 -5.92 -8.01
N THR A 112 -1.49 -5.08 -8.63
CA THR A 112 -1.82 -3.68 -8.94
C THR A 112 -3.01 -3.58 -9.89
N LEU A 113 -3.03 -4.41 -10.95
CA LEU A 113 -4.17 -4.46 -11.88
C LEU A 113 -5.45 -4.90 -11.19
N LYS A 114 -5.39 -5.93 -10.35
CA LYS A 114 -6.56 -6.41 -9.61
C LYS A 114 -7.13 -5.33 -8.68
N LYS A 115 -6.27 -4.56 -8.01
CA LYS A 115 -6.69 -3.43 -7.17
C LYS A 115 -7.28 -2.29 -7.99
N ARG A 116 -6.68 -1.96 -9.13
CA ARG A 116 -7.24 -0.99 -10.08
C ARG A 116 -8.65 -1.39 -10.52
N ASP A 117 -8.84 -2.63 -10.95
CA ASP A 117 -10.11 -3.13 -11.47
C ASP A 117 -11.19 -3.13 -10.37
N ARG A 118 -10.82 -3.47 -9.14
CA ARG A 118 -11.68 -3.35 -7.97
C ARG A 118 -12.13 -1.90 -7.74
N LEU A 119 -11.19 -0.96 -7.61
CA LEU A 119 -11.53 0.45 -7.39
C LEU A 119 -12.39 1.01 -8.52
N LEU A 120 -12.12 0.63 -9.77
CA LEU A 120 -12.94 1.02 -10.92
C LEU A 120 -14.35 0.47 -10.83
N THR A 121 -14.49 -0.79 -10.43
CA THR A 121 -15.79 -1.45 -10.27
C THR A 121 -16.60 -0.77 -9.17
N ASP A 122 -15.99 -0.52 -8.02
CA ASP A 122 -16.62 0.17 -6.88
C ASP A 122 -17.04 1.60 -7.26
N ALA A 123 -16.14 2.35 -7.91
CA ALA A 123 -16.43 3.70 -8.37
C ALA A 123 -17.58 3.73 -9.39
N ALA A 124 -17.57 2.84 -10.37
CA ALA A 124 -18.64 2.73 -11.36
C ALA A 124 -19.98 2.35 -10.71
N TYR A 125 -19.96 1.45 -9.72
CA TYR A 125 -21.15 1.08 -8.96
C TYR A 125 -21.73 2.28 -8.19
N ILE A 126 -20.89 3.04 -7.47
CA ILE A 126 -21.30 4.21 -6.70
C ILE A 126 -21.92 5.26 -7.61
N VAL A 127 -21.23 5.64 -8.69
CA VAL A 127 -21.69 6.67 -9.64
C VAL A 127 -22.99 6.29 -10.35
N LYS A 128 -23.17 5.00 -10.66
CA LYS A 128 -24.38 4.51 -11.34
C LYS A 128 -25.60 4.47 -10.42
N ASN A 129 -25.41 4.09 -9.15
CA ASN A 129 -26.53 3.78 -8.25
C ASN A 129 -26.80 4.89 -7.22
N GLN A 130 -25.92 5.88 -7.10
CA GLN A 130 -26.06 7.00 -6.18
C GLN A 130 -25.84 8.31 -6.94
N GLN A 131 -26.67 9.31 -6.63
CA GLN A 131 -26.46 10.67 -7.13
C GLN A 131 -26.01 11.55 -5.94
N PRO A 132 -24.87 12.25 -6.03
CA PRO A 132 -24.37 13.07 -4.95
C PRO A 132 -25.22 14.33 -4.85
N VAL A 133 -24.92 15.34 -5.66
CA VAL A 133 -25.57 16.66 -5.63
C VAL A 133 -25.48 17.26 -7.03
N SER A 134 -26.45 18.11 -7.41
CA SER A 134 -26.53 18.75 -8.73
C SER A 134 -25.47 19.85 -8.99
N GLY A 135 -24.41 19.90 -8.18
CA GLY A 135 -23.36 20.89 -8.22
C GLY A 135 -22.62 21.00 -6.88
N TYR A 136 -21.40 21.54 -6.93
CA TYR A 136 -20.58 21.77 -5.74
C TYR A 136 -20.74 23.22 -5.22
N ARG A 137 -20.95 23.35 -3.91
CA ARG A 137 -20.90 24.62 -3.17
C ARG A 137 -20.31 24.39 -1.78
N PHE A 138 -19.42 25.28 -1.35
CA PHE A 138 -18.89 25.27 0.02
C PHE A 138 -19.87 25.97 0.97
N ASP A 139 -20.95 25.29 1.31
CA ASP A 139 -21.87 25.69 2.37
C ASP A 139 -22.33 24.49 3.18
N PHE A 140 -22.87 24.75 4.37
CA PHE A 140 -23.20 23.72 5.32
C PHE A 140 -24.18 22.66 4.77
N ALA A 141 -25.25 23.08 4.09
CA ALA A 141 -26.28 22.16 3.60
C ALA A 141 -25.73 21.26 2.48
N HIS A 142 -24.94 21.82 1.57
CA HIS A 142 -24.27 21.04 0.51
C HIS A 142 -23.25 20.08 1.09
N LEU A 143 -22.40 20.54 2.02
CA LEU A 143 -21.40 19.68 2.65
C LEU A 143 -22.04 18.54 3.45
N GLN A 144 -23.11 18.78 4.22
CA GLN A 144 -23.81 17.69 4.92
C GLN A 144 -24.39 16.65 3.95
N THR A 145 -24.93 17.09 2.81
CA THR A 145 -25.48 16.17 1.80
C THR A 145 -24.35 15.37 1.13
N LEU A 146 -23.26 16.04 0.77
CA LEU A 146 -22.09 15.40 0.17
C LEU A 146 -21.42 14.41 1.15
N LEU A 147 -21.28 14.77 2.42
CA LEU A 147 -20.70 13.88 3.45
C LEU A 147 -21.55 12.63 3.66
N ARG A 148 -22.88 12.77 3.68
CA ARG A 148 -23.80 11.60 3.75
C ARG A 148 -23.66 10.71 2.53
N TYR A 149 -23.55 11.30 1.33
CA TYR A 149 -23.29 10.56 0.11
C TYR A 149 -21.95 9.81 0.18
N LEU A 150 -20.86 10.47 0.61
CA LEU A 150 -19.54 9.86 0.72
C LEU A 150 -19.53 8.73 1.76
N LYS A 151 -20.25 8.88 2.87
CA LYS A 151 -20.43 7.82 3.89
C LYS A 151 -21.15 6.61 3.29
N GLN A 152 -22.23 6.82 2.53
CA GLN A 152 -22.93 5.75 1.83
C GLN A 152 -22.09 5.12 0.71
N ALA A 153 -21.19 5.88 0.08
CA ALA A 153 -20.25 5.36 -0.89
C ALA A 153 -19.23 4.44 -0.21
N GLU A 154 -18.63 4.87 0.91
CA GLU A 154 -17.73 4.06 1.73
C GLU A 154 -18.41 2.78 2.26
N ASP A 155 -19.69 2.81 2.63
CA ASP A 155 -20.41 1.61 3.06
C ASP A 155 -20.66 0.59 1.93
N LYS A 156 -20.39 0.97 0.67
CA LYS A 156 -20.63 0.15 -0.53
C LYS A 156 -19.37 -0.28 -1.27
N VAL A 157 -18.21 0.24 -0.88
CA VAL A 157 -16.94 -0.24 -1.41
C VAL A 157 -16.65 -1.66 -0.92
N SER A 158 -15.84 -2.38 -1.69
CA SER A 158 -15.58 -3.80 -1.44
C SER A 158 -14.59 -4.09 -0.30
N ASP A 159 -13.90 -3.06 0.21
CA ASP A 159 -12.84 -3.18 1.21
C ASP A 159 -12.92 -2.00 2.20
N ALA A 160 -12.85 -2.29 3.51
CA ALA A 160 -13.07 -1.28 4.55
C ALA A 160 -11.96 -0.23 4.62
N ASP A 161 -10.77 -0.53 4.07
CA ASP A 161 -9.63 0.38 4.00
C ASP A 161 -9.73 1.37 2.82
N ILE A 162 -10.76 1.23 1.95
CA ILE A 162 -11.01 2.20 0.89
C ILE A 162 -11.73 3.41 1.48
N HIS A 163 -11.09 4.57 1.34
CA HIS A 163 -11.69 5.87 1.65
C HIS A 163 -12.13 6.58 0.39
N VAL A 164 -13.26 7.29 0.48
CA VAL A 164 -13.83 8.04 -0.65
C VAL A 164 -13.94 9.52 -0.29
N ALA A 165 -13.34 10.36 -1.12
CA ALA A 165 -13.41 11.80 -1.01
C ALA A 165 -13.95 12.43 -2.30
N TRP A 166 -14.41 13.67 -2.20
CA TRP A 166 -14.85 14.49 -3.31
C TRP A 166 -13.87 15.64 -3.53
N ILE A 167 -13.37 15.78 -4.75
CA ILE A 167 -12.52 16.89 -5.16
C ILE A 167 -13.34 17.84 -6.04
N ALA A 168 -13.30 19.13 -5.72
CA ALA A 168 -13.92 20.16 -6.54
C ALA A 168 -13.06 21.45 -6.58
N PRO A 169 -13.13 22.21 -7.70
CA PRO A 169 -12.51 23.52 -7.78
C PRO A 169 -13.26 24.52 -6.90
N ASP A 170 -12.51 25.40 -6.22
CA ASP A 170 -13.03 26.54 -5.46
C ASP A 170 -11.97 27.67 -5.49
N THR A 171 -12.22 28.73 -4.75
CA THR A 171 -11.28 29.82 -4.50
C THR A 171 -11.14 30.09 -3.00
N ILE A 172 -9.93 30.34 -2.53
CA ILE A 172 -9.64 30.87 -1.19
C ILE A 172 -8.97 32.21 -1.37
N ASN A 173 -9.49 33.28 -0.77
CA ASN A 173 -9.00 34.64 -0.96
C ASN A 173 -8.85 35.03 -2.45
N GLY A 174 -9.72 34.52 -3.32
CA GLY A 174 -9.69 34.77 -4.76
C GLY A 174 -8.66 33.95 -5.57
N HIS A 175 -7.85 33.10 -4.92
CA HIS A 175 -6.93 32.20 -5.61
C HIS A 175 -7.58 30.84 -5.91
N PRO A 176 -7.48 30.31 -7.14
CA PRO A 176 -8.06 29.01 -7.49
C PRO A 176 -7.35 27.88 -6.75
N VAL A 177 -8.14 26.99 -6.15
CA VAL A 177 -7.67 25.84 -5.39
C VAL A 177 -8.57 24.63 -5.62
N TYR A 178 -8.08 23.45 -5.24
CA TYR A 178 -8.90 22.25 -5.13
C TYR A 178 -9.21 21.93 -3.67
N LEU A 179 -10.49 21.80 -3.37
CA LEU A 179 -10.96 21.35 -2.06
C LEU A 179 -11.23 19.85 -2.11
N THR A 180 -10.77 19.14 -1.08
CA THR A 180 -10.97 17.71 -0.89
C THR A 180 -11.86 17.49 0.32
N ILE A 181 -13.07 17.01 0.06
CA ILE A 181 -14.08 16.76 1.07
C ILE A 181 -14.16 15.26 1.31
N GLY A 182 -13.74 14.84 2.49
CA GLY A 182 -13.89 13.48 2.98
C GLY A 182 -14.68 13.45 4.28
N LYS A 183 -14.84 12.26 4.85
CA LYS A 183 -15.59 12.04 6.10
C LYS A 183 -15.13 12.96 7.24
N ARG A 184 -16.09 13.65 7.88
CA ARG A 184 -15.87 14.51 9.06
C ARG A 184 -16.95 14.25 10.10
N SER A 185 -16.61 13.50 11.15
CA SER A 185 -17.56 13.04 12.18
C SER A 185 -18.27 14.19 12.92
N TYR A 186 -17.60 15.32 13.14
CA TYR A 186 -18.19 16.44 13.87
C TYR A 186 -19.27 17.20 13.09
N LEU A 187 -19.41 16.97 11.78
CA LEU A 187 -20.43 17.62 10.94
C LEU A 187 -21.73 16.81 10.81
N ASP A 188 -21.73 15.54 11.23
CA ASP A 188 -22.89 14.65 11.11
C ASP A 188 -24.09 15.22 11.90
N ASP A 189 -23.86 15.71 13.12
CA ASP A 189 -24.91 16.25 14.01
C ASP A 189 -24.80 17.77 14.24
N ALA A 190 -23.97 18.45 13.46
CA ALA A 190 -23.81 19.90 13.58
C ALA A 190 -25.09 20.64 13.13
N VAL A 191 -25.26 21.88 13.60
CA VAL A 191 -26.33 22.80 13.15
C VAL A 191 -25.70 24.09 12.64
N PHE A 192 -26.10 24.54 11.45
CA PHE A 192 -25.61 25.82 10.90
C PHE A 192 -25.98 27.00 11.80
N SER A 193 -25.05 27.93 11.99
CA SER A 193 -25.31 29.17 12.72
C SER A 193 -25.02 30.44 11.93
N ARG A 194 -23.98 30.48 11.10
CA ARG A 194 -23.62 31.69 10.34
C ARG A 194 -22.68 31.39 9.18
N ALA A 195 -22.85 32.07 8.04
CA ALA A 195 -21.90 32.02 6.93
C ALA A 195 -20.96 33.23 6.90
N ALA A 196 -19.77 33.03 6.36
CA ALA A 196 -18.78 34.03 5.96
C ALA A 196 -18.24 33.67 4.56
N ALA A 197 -17.33 34.46 4.00
CA ALA A 197 -16.87 34.29 2.61
C ALA A 197 -16.20 32.93 2.34
N ASP A 198 -15.22 32.56 3.17
CA ASP A 198 -14.45 31.32 3.05
C ASP A 198 -14.62 30.40 4.26
N SER A 199 -15.67 30.61 5.05
CA SER A 199 -15.98 29.78 6.21
C SER A 199 -17.46 29.83 6.59
N PHE A 200 -17.88 28.90 7.41
CA PHE A 200 -19.16 28.97 8.10
C PHE A 200 -19.03 28.44 9.52
N GLN A 201 -19.84 28.97 10.42
CA GLN A 201 -19.92 28.51 11.80
C GLN A 201 -21.04 27.50 11.95
N VAL A 202 -20.74 26.46 12.71
CA VAL A 202 -21.69 25.45 13.15
C VAL A 202 -21.72 25.39 14.68
N VAL A 203 -22.85 24.96 15.21
CA VAL A 203 -23.00 24.57 16.61
C VAL A 203 -22.97 23.06 16.66
N LEU A 204 -22.07 22.49 17.46
CA LEU A 204 -21.99 21.05 17.66
C LEU A 204 -23.13 20.60 18.60
N SER A 205 -23.64 19.39 18.39
CA SER A 205 -24.70 18.79 19.22
C SER A 205 -24.18 18.20 20.55
N ASN A 206 -23.05 18.70 21.06
CA ASN A 206 -22.56 18.33 22.39
C ASN A 206 -23.32 19.10 23.50
N GLU A 207 -23.21 18.65 24.75
CA GLU A 207 -23.89 19.27 25.90
C GLU A 207 -23.59 20.78 26.03
N GLU A 208 -22.37 21.17 25.68
CA GLU A 208 -21.88 22.55 25.76
C GLU A 208 -22.28 23.43 24.55
N LYS A 209 -22.90 22.86 23.51
CA LYS A 209 -23.26 23.56 22.26
C LYS A 209 -22.12 24.40 21.70
N THR A 210 -20.93 23.81 21.59
CA THR A 210 -19.73 24.53 21.19
C THR A 210 -19.84 25.03 19.75
N LYS A 211 -19.41 26.28 19.52
CA LYS A 211 -19.33 26.86 18.17
C LYS A 211 -18.01 26.47 17.54
N HIS A 212 -18.08 25.92 16.33
CA HIS A 212 -16.91 25.57 15.54
C HIS A 212 -16.96 26.33 14.21
N THR A 213 -15.84 26.93 13.81
CA THR A 213 -15.68 27.54 12.49
C THR A 213 -15.13 26.50 11.54
N VAL A 214 -15.81 26.28 10.41
CA VAL A 214 -15.37 25.40 9.34
C VAL A 214 -14.82 26.26 8.23
N GLU A 215 -13.53 26.16 7.95
CA GLU A 215 -12.87 26.99 6.95
C GLU A 215 -12.61 26.20 5.66
N LYS A 216 -12.64 26.86 4.50
CA LYS A 216 -12.24 26.25 3.22
C LYS A 216 -10.79 25.74 3.26
N SER A 217 -9.91 26.46 3.97
CA SER A 217 -8.51 26.11 4.20
C SER A 217 -8.36 24.70 4.79
N ASP A 218 -9.29 24.26 5.63
CA ASP A 218 -9.29 22.91 6.22
C ASP A 218 -9.48 21.80 5.18
N TYR A 219 -10.05 22.12 4.02
CA TYR A 219 -10.31 21.18 2.92
C TYR A 219 -9.31 21.34 1.78
N HIS A 220 -8.48 22.38 1.82
CA HIS A 220 -7.47 22.60 0.80
C HIS A 220 -6.41 21.51 0.89
N ARG A 221 -6.22 20.79 -0.22
CA ARG A 221 -5.14 19.83 -0.38
C ARG A 221 -4.28 20.25 -1.55
N ARG A 222 -2.97 20.31 -1.32
CA ARG A 222 -2.00 20.45 -2.39
C ARG A 222 -1.76 19.09 -3.04
N PHE A 223 -2.12 18.97 -4.31
CA PHE A 223 -1.83 17.80 -5.13
C PHE A 223 -0.42 17.91 -5.71
N PRO A 224 0.27 16.78 -5.98
CA PRO A 224 1.49 16.80 -6.76
C PRO A 224 1.18 17.25 -8.20
N GLU A 225 2.22 17.71 -8.90
CA GLU A 225 2.10 18.40 -10.20
C GLU A 225 1.29 17.60 -11.24
N LYS A 226 1.52 16.28 -11.32
CA LYS A 226 0.84 15.42 -12.31
C LYS A 226 -0.65 15.26 -12.00
N GLU A 227 -1.01 15.17 -10.73
CA GLU A 227 -2.41 15.09 -10.29
C GLU A 227 -3.09 16.45 -10.48
N GLN A 228 -2.38 17.55 -10.22
CA GLN A 228 -2.90 18.90 -10.43
C GLN A 228 -3.19 19.15 -11.91
N GLN A 229 -2.24 18.85 -12.82
CA GLN A 229 -2.44 18.93 -14.27
C GLN A 229 -3.62 18.09 -14.75
N TYR A 230 -3.80 16.90 -14.17
CA TYR A 230 -4.93 16.05 -14.47
C TYR A 230 -6.26 16.69 -14.04
N LEU A 231 -6.33 17.24 -12.82
CA LEU A 231 -7.54 17.92 -12.33
C LEU A 231 -7.84 19.15 -13.19
N ASP A 232 -6.84 19.97 -13.50
CA ASP A 232 -6.98 21.16 -14.36
C ASP A 232 -7.60 20.77 -15.70
N LYS A 233 -7.06 19.74 -16.36
CA LYS A 233 -7.58 19.21 -17.63
C LYS A 233 -9.02 18.70 -17.48
N VAL A 234 -9.28 17.85 -16.49
CA VAL A 234 -10.59 17.20 -16.31
C VAL A 234 -11.71 18.21 -16.04
N PHE A 235 -11.43 19.25 -15.25
CA PHE A 235 -12.41 20.30 -14.95
C PHE A 235 -12.54 21.34 -16.08
N ALA A 236 -11.44 21.72 -16.75
CA ALA A 236 -11.50 22.69 -17.85
C ALA A 236 -12.13 22.11 -19.12
N GLU A 237 -11.79 20.87 -19.48
CA GLU A 237 -12.23 20.23 -20.73
C GLU A 237 -13.48 19.37 -20.55
N ASN A 238 -14.02 19.27 -19.34
CA ASN A 238 -15.07 18.30 -18.98
C ASN A 238 -14.67 16.87 -19.36
N GLY A 239 -13.43 16.50 -19.05
CA GLY A 239 -12.86 15.20 -19.36
C GLY A 239 -13.52 14.05 -18.57
N ARG A 240 -13.54 12.87 -19.19
CA ARG A 240 -13.96 11.59 -18.58
C ARG A 240 -12.80 10.66 -18.26
N ASP A 241 -11.58 11.12 -18.50
CA ASP A 241 -10.38 10.33 -18.30
C ASP A 241 -10.30 9.93 -16.82
N ILE A 242 -10.30 8.63 -16.55
CA ILE A 242 -10.11 8.10 -15.19
C ILE A 242 -8.61 7.94 -14.96
N ARG A 243 -8.10 8.49 -13.87
CA ARG A 243 -6.69 8.35 -13.49
C ARG A 243 -6.55 7.37 -12.33
N PHE A 244 -5.77 6.33 -12.54
CA PHE A 244 -5.32 5.42 -11.49
C PHE A 244 -3.82 5.64 -11.24
N ASN A 245 -3.44 5.66 -9.98
CA ASN A 245 -2.06 5.73 -9.54
C ASN A 245 -1.80 4.66 -8.48
N SER A 246 -0.62 4.06 -8.51
CA SER A 246 -0.15 3.11 -7.51
C SER A 246 1.27 3.49 -7.12
N ARG A 247 1.48 3.85 -5.86
CA ARG A 247 2.80 4.20 -5.35
C ARG A 247 2.99 3.62 -3.95
N ASN A 248 4.01 2.79 -3.80
CA ASN A 248 4.46 2.25 -2.51
C ASN A 248 3.36 1.52 -1.70
N GLY A 249 2.37 0.89 -2.37
CA GLY A 249 1.25 0.22 -1.70
C GLY A 249 0.06 1.13 -1.39
N ASN A 250 0.13 2.40 -1.76
CA ASN A 250 -1.02 3.29 -1.81
C ASN A 250 -1.56 3.32 -3.24
N TYR A 251 -2.87 3.16 -3.35
CA TYR A 251 -3.60 3.13 -4.60
C TYR A 251 -4.60 4.27 -4.59
N GLU A 252 -4.60 5.04 -5.65
CA GLU A 252 -5.45 6.22 -5.80
C GLU A 252 -6.21 6.11 -7.11
N LEU A 253 -7.52 6.29 -7.07
CA LEU A 253 -8.37 6.36 -8.26
C LEU A 253 -9.12 7.69 -8.26
N PHE A 254 -8.91 8.48 -9.31
CA PHE A 254 -9.65 9.70 -9.58
C PHE A 254 -10.71 9.40 -10.64
N TYR A 255 -11.97 9.46 -10.25
CA TYR A 255 -13.12 9.16 -11.09
C TYR A 255 -13.94 10.44 -11.33
N PRO A 256 -13.87 11.05 -12.53
CA PRO A 256 -14.65 12.25 -12.85
C PRO A 256 -16.16 11.98 -12.77
N TYR A 257 -16.88 12.84 -12.06
CA TYR A 257 -18.33 12.81 -11.97
C TYR A 257 -18.94 13.93 -12.80
N GLN A 258 -19.80 13.54 -13.75
CA GLN A 258 -20.39 14.47 -14.71
C GLN A 258 -21.91 14.55 -14.58
N ILE A 259 -22.43 15.77 -14.71
CA ILE A 259 -23.85 16.04 -14.90
C ILE A 259 -24.00 16.82 -16.20
N ASN A 260 -24.86 16.35 -17.10
CA ASN A 260 -25.11 17.00 -18.40
C ASN A 260 -23.83 17.28 -19.21
N GLY A 261 -22.84 16.37 -19.13
CA GLY A 261 -21.57 16.50 -19.83
C GLY A 261 -20.58 17.49 -19.19
N LYS A 262 -20.92 18.13 -18.07
CA LYS A 262 -20.01 18.99 -17.30
C LYS A 262 -19.43 18.21 -16.11
N THR A 263 -18.11 18.27 -15.92
CA THR A 263 -17.48 17.70 -14.73
C THR A 263 -17.76 18.58 -13.52
N ILE A 264 -18.53 18.08 -12.56
CA ILE A 264 -18.92 18.83 -11.35
C ILE A 264 -18.06 18.48 -10.13
N GLY A 265 -17.33 17.38 -10.20
CA GLY A 265 -16.37 16.95 -9.19
C GLY A 265 -15.66 15.69 -9.62
N VAL A 266 -14.68 15.28 -8.82
CA VAL A 266 -13.93 14.04 -9.01
C VAL A 266 -14.03 13.24 -7.72
N LEU A 267 -14.56 12.03 -7.80
CA LEU A 267 -14.47 11.08 -6.69
C LEU A 267 -13.06 10.57 -6.61
N TRP A 268 -12.48 10.65 -5.43
CA TRP A 268 -11.13 10.22 -5.16
C TRP A 268 -11.16 9.08 -4.16
N PHE A 269 -10.85 7.89 -4.67
CA PHE A 269 -10.74 6.67 -3.87
C PHE A 269 -9.28 6.47 -3.49
N THR A 270 -9.04 6.20 -2.21
CA THR A 270 -7.72 5.85 -1.70
C THR A 270 -7.79 4.52 -0.98
N ASP A 271 -6.97 3.57 -1.38
CA ASP A 271 -6.77 2.27 -0.74
C ASP A 271 -5.30 2.21 -0.31
N SER A 272 -5.05 2.06 0.98
CA SER A 272 -3.69 1.91 1.51
C SER A 272 -3.54 0.54 2.14
N ASP A 273 -2.70 -0.31 1.55
CA ASP A 273 -2.21 -1.49 2.26
C ASP A 273 -1.18 -1.01 3.28
N TYR A 274 -1.50 -1.10 4.58
CA TYR A 274 -0.47 -0.97 5.61
C TYR A 274 0.56 -2.10 5.42
N TYR A 275 1.75 -1.75 4.92
CA TYR A 275 2.85 -2.67 4.69
C TYR A 275 4.08 -2.24 5.51
N GLY A 276 4.76 -3.20 6.13
CA GLY A 276 6.17 -3.04 6.50
C GLY A 276 6.48 -2.08 7.65
N LYS A 277 5.65 -2.03 8.70
CA LYS A 277 6.17 -1.67 10.01
C LYS A 277 6.17 -2.92 10.87
N LEU A 278 7.37 -3.34 11.29
CA LEU A 278 7.55 -4.09 12.52
C LEU A 278 6.64 -3.43 13.55
N GLY A 279 5.71 -4.19 14.13
CA GLY A 279 4.79 -3.73 15.15
C GLY A 279 5.53 -3.27 16.41
N PHE A 280 6.10 -2.07 16.36
CA PHE A 280 6.44 -1.23 17.50
C PHE A 280 5.65 0.07 17.39
N THR A 281 4.34 -0.06 17.21
CA THR A 281 3.42 1.00 17.61
C THR A 281 2.42 0.34 18.53
N SER A 282 2.63 0.53 19.82
CA SER A 282 1.67 0.21 20.86
C SER A 282 0.32 0.82 20.54
N LYS A 283 -0.72 0.02 20.65
CA LYS A 283 -1.97 0.45 21.28
C LYS A 283 -2.24 -0.51 22.42
#